data_AF-A0A939XD63-F1
#
_entry.id   AF-A0A939XD63-F1
#
_cell.length_a   1.000
_cell.length_b   1.000
_cell.length_c   1.000
_cell.angle_alpha   90.00
_cell.angle_beta   90.00
_cell.angle_gamma   90.00
#
_symmetry.space_group_name_H-M   'P 1'
#
loop_
_entity.id
_entity.type
_entity.pdbx_description
1 polymer ?
#
loop_
_entity_poly.entity_id
_entity_poly.type
_entity_poly.pdbx_seq_one_letter_code
_entity_poly.pdbx_strand_id
1 'polypeptide(L)'
;MNKEQGFYHSLDIDSEKCIGCSHCMKICPTEAIRIRDGKAHLDGERCIDCGVCFSECPMKAIYIMQDDFGEIHKYPHSVALIPAVFLGQFPDEIRVSRIYAALKDLGFKHVFEVESSALIYAEAKNRYAMENKDKEPLISSFCPAIVRLIQVKYPSLVDNIIPLKAPLDISATYALKKLTDQGVPRKEIGIFYVTPCAAKIAAVKSPVGEVKSIIDGVINMDSLYNIVFKKIKEQGKDYVFPPLQTPRLSADAILSTLTNGERRICMAKRSYSIDGIHNVIDFLEKLENDEIEGVQFLELRACDQSCAGATLSCENRFLCSERMYGRARKAAERERNGEVPREREMDAQKEYLIECSGVEAVQPRSVMTLDPDISKALEKMEKIRKLKDCLPQIDCGLCGSPTCDSLATDHVCGKGSIEDCVFYQRHLEKLGKMSPEECVEKMKKIWGDDRISGELN
;
A
#
# COMPACT_ATOMS: atom_id res chain seq x y z
N MET A 1 -8.71 -20.34 -6.03
CA MET A 1 -9.54 -19.15 -5.74
C MET A 1 -10.96 -19.40 -6.24
N ASN A 2 -11.97 -19.37 -5.35
CA ASN A 2 -13.36 -19.24 -5.79
C ASN A 2 -13.49 -17.92 -6.56
N LYS A 3 -13.93 -17.96 -7.81
CA LYS A 3 -14.13 -16.79 -8.68
C LYS A 3 -15.23 -15.82 -8.21
N GLU A 4 -15.91 -16.12 -7.10
CA GLU A 4 -17.11 -15.40 -6.65
C GLU A 4 -16.85 -14.34 -5.55
N GLN A 5 -15.68 -14.30 -4.91
CA GLN A 5 -15.32 -13.21 -4.02
C GLN A 5 -14.28 -12.32 -4.71
N GLY A 6 -14.74 -11.15 -5.18
CA GLY A 6 -13.88 -10.11 -5.73
C GLY A 6 -12.79 -9.70 -4.74
N PHE A 7 -11.68 -9.19 -5.27
CA PHE A 7 -10.56 -8.72 -4.47
C PHE A 7 -10.99 -7.60 -3.50
N TYR A 8 -10.58 -7.67 -2.23
CA TYR A 8 -10.91 -6.63 -1.26
C TYR A 8 -10.06 -5.37 -1.49
N HIS A 9 -10.73 -4.23 -1.71
CA HIS A 9 -10.10 -2.92 -1.70
C HIS A 9 -10.34 -2.20 -0.38
N SER A 10 -9.32 -1.46 0.05
CA SER A 10 -9.34 -0.65 1.27
C SER A 10 -9.86 0.76 1.06
N LEU A 11 -9.84 1.23 -0.19
CA LEU A 11 -10.27 2.57 -0.59
C LEU A 11 -11.69 2.53 -1.11
N ASP A 12 -12.48 3.52 -0.73
CA ASP A 12 -13.81 3.76 -1.27
C ASP A 12 -14.10 5.26 -1.41
N ILE A 13 -15.11 5.61 -2.21
CA ILE A 13 -15.43 6.98 -2.62
C ILE A 13 -16.84 7.34 -2.14
N ASP A 14 -16.93 8.33 -1.27
CA ASP A 14 -18.16 8.98 -0.85
C ASP A 14 -18.69 9.86 -1.99
N SER A 15 -19.69 9.35 -2.71
CA SER A 15 -20.34 10.02 -3.84
C SER A 15 -21.01 11.34 -3.45
N GLU A 16 -21.43 11.52 -2.20
CA GLU A 16 -22.07 12.76 -1.74
C GLU A 16 -21.06 13.89 -1.61
N LYS A 17 -19.85 13.59 -1.13
CA LYS A 17 -18.75 14.57 -1.05
C LYS A 17 -18.00 14.75 -2.37
N CYS A 18 -18.00 13.74 -3.22
CA CYS A 18 -17.27 13.77 -4.47
C CYS A 18 -17.90 14.79 -5.43
N ILE A 19 -17.11 15.75 -5.87
CA ILE A 19 -17.53 16.70 -6.91
C ILE A 19 -17.01 16.31 -8.30
N GLY A 20 -16.26 15.21 -8.44
CA GLY A 20 -15.68 14.82 -9.73
C GLY A 20 -14.66 15.82 -10.29
N CYS A 21 -13.79 16.41 -9.46
CA CYS A 21 -12.77 17.37 -9.92
C CYS A 21 -11.59 16.75 -10.71
N SER A 22 -11.55 15.43 -10.88
CA SER A 22 -10.51 14.66 -11.60
C SER A 22 -9.10 14.61 -11.00
N HIS A 23 -8.83 15.25 -9.85
CA HIS A 23 -7.49 15.20 -9.22
C HIS A 23 -7.03 13.75 -8.95
N CYS A 24 -7.92 12.94 -8.37
CA CYS A 24 -7.65 11.53 -8.11
C CYS A 24 -7.42 10.72 -9.40
N MET A 25 -8.12 11.06 -10.48
CA MET A 25 -7.93 10.43 -11.80
C MET A 25 -6.54 10.71 -12.36
N LYS A 26 -6.09 11.96 -12.31
CA LYS A 26 -4.81 12.39 -12.89
C LYS A 26 -3.60 11.81 -12.16
N ILE A 27 -3.69 11.63 -10.84
CA ILE A 27 -2.56 11.14 -10.04
C ILE A 27 -2.48 9.61 -9.95
N CYS A 28 -3.50 8.89 -10.43
CA CYS A 28 -3.55 7.43 -10.25
C CYS A 28 -2.48 6.73 -11.12
N PRO A 29 -1.50 6.01 -10.52
CA PRO A 29 -0.36 5.45 -11.25
C PRO A 29 -0.73 4.31 -12.21
N THR A 30 -1.90 3.68 -11.99
CA THR A 30 -2.43 2.57 -12.78
C THR A 30 -3.67 2.95 -13.56
N GLU A 31 -3.99 4.26 -13.63
CA GLU A 31 -5.13 4.76 -14.38
C GLU A 31 -6.43 4.02 -13.99
N ALA A 32 -6.62 3.80 -12.68
CA ALA A 32 -7.73 3.05 -12.12
C ALA A 32 -8.97 3.89 -11.83
N ILE A 33 -8.94 5.20 -12.04
CA ILE A 33 -10.07 6.08 -11.76
C ILE A 33 -10.62 6.66 -13.06
N ARG A 34 -11.95 6.76 -13.15
CA ARG A 34 -12.70 7.45 -14.21
C ARG A 34 -13.62 8.49 -13.61
N ILE A 35 -13.94 9.52 -14.38
CA ILE A 35 -15.02 10.47 -14.04
C ILE A 35 -16.24 10.14 -14.91
N ARG A 36 -17.34 9.82 -14.26
CA ARG A 36 -18.65 9.51 -14.87
C ARG A 36 -19.73 10.11 -13.98
N ASP A 37 -20.78 10.64 -14.60
CA ASP A 37 -21.93 11.27 -13.94
C ASP A 37 -21.52 12.31 -12.86
N GLY A 38 -20.45 13.05 -13.12
CA GLY A 38 -19.92 14.07 -12.21
C GLY A 38 -19.21 13.51 -10.98
N LYS A 39 -18.95 12.20 -10.91
CA LYS A 39 -18.34 11.51 -9.77
C LYS A 39 -17.12 10.70 -10.19
N ALA A 40 -16.25 10.40 -9.24
CA ALA A 40 -15.12 9.52 -9.44
C ALA A 40 -15.55 8.06 -9.23
N HIS A 41 -15.17 7.20 -10.18
CA HIS A 41 -15.42 5.76 -10.14
C HIS A 41 -14.09 5.02 -10.14
N LEU A 42 -13.95 4.05 -9.24
CA LEU A 42 -12.76 3.21 -9.11
C LEU A 42 -12.95 1.91 -9.91
N ASP A 43 -12.05 1.66 -10.86
CA ASP A 43 -11.84 0.33 -11.45
C ASP A 43 -10.98 -0.49 -10.48
N GLY A 44 -11.64 -1.35 -9.70
CA GLY A 44 -10.99 -2.21 -8.71
C GLY A 44 -9.94 -3.13 -9.32
N GLU A 45 -10.12 -3.58 -10.56
CA GLU A 45 -9.15 -4.48 -11.21
C GLU A 45 -7.79 -3.80 -11.35
N ARG A 46 -7.77 -2.49 -11.67
CA ARG A 46 -6.54 -1.68 -11.83
C ARG A 46 -6.01 -1.11 -10.52
N CYS A 47 -6.81 -1.08 -9.47
CA CYS A 47 -6.44 -0.45 -8.22
C CYS A 47 -5.38 -1.27 -7.46
N ILE A 48 -4.30 -0.60 -7.08
CA ILE A 48 -3.20 -1.19 -6.27
C ILE A 48 -3.25 -0.78 -4.79
N ASP A 49 -4.32 -0.09 -4.38
CA ASP A 49 -4.52 0.45 -3.03
C ASP A 49 -3.37 1.34 -2.51
N CYS A 50 -2.66 2.04 -3.39
CA CYS A 50 -1.54 2.89 -3.00
C CYS A 50 -1.96 4.13 -2.18
N GLY A 51 -3.24 4.51 -2.23
CA GLY A 51 -3.79 5.61 -1.45
C GLY A 51 -3.42 7.02 -1.94
N VAL A 52 -2.72 7.17 -3.06
CA VAL A 52 -2.34 8.51 -3.59
C VAL A 52 -3.58 9.34 -3.92
N CYS A 53 -4.64 8.71 -4.42
CA CYS A 53 -5.92 9.39 -4.67
C CYS A 53 -6.57 9.95 -3.39
N PHE A 54 -6.42 9.25 -2.26
CA PHE A 54 -6.90 9.72 -0.96
C PHE A 54 -6.19 11.02 -0.55
N SER A 55 -4.86 11.05 -0.67
CA SER A 55 -4.05 12.22 -0.30
C SER A 55 -4.36 13.45 -1.16
N GLU A 56 -4.68 13.26 -2.45
CA GLU A 56 -4.92 14.36 -3.39
C GLU A 56 -6.37 14.87 -3.44
N CYS A 57 -7.32 14.20 -2.77
CA CYS A 57 -8.72 14.57 -2.86
C CYS A 57 -9.01 15.85 -2.06
N PRO A 58 -9.33 17.00 -2.69
CA PRO A 58 -9.57 18.25 -1.97
C PRO A 58 -10.85 18.20 -1.13
N MET A 59 -11.82 17.38 -1.53
CA MET A 59 -13.11 17.23 -0.85
C MET A 59 -13.08 16.20 0.28
N LYS A 60 -11.96 15.48 0.46
CA LYS A 60 -11.88 14.30 1.36
C LYS A 60 -13.02 13.31 1.13
N ALA A 61 -13.37 13.13 -0.15
CA ALA A 61 -14.42 12.21 -0.58
C ALA A 61 -13.93 10.75 -0.61
N ILE A 62 -12.60 10.54 -0.68
CA ILE A 62 -12.02 9.20 -0.64
C ILE A 62 -11.70 8.87 0.81
N TYR A 63 -12.05 7.67 1.26
CA TYR A 63 -11.78 7.20 2.61
C TYR A 63 -11.15 5.81 2.60
N ILE A 64 -10.43 5.47 3.68
CA ILE A 64 -9.75 4.19 3.86
C ILE A 64 -10.46 3.41 4.96
N MET A 65 -11.01 2.25 4.61
CA MET A 65 -11.72 1.37 5.52
C MET A 65 -10.80 0.79 6.59
N GLN A 66 -11.33 0.63 7.80
CA GLN A 66 -10.68 -0.04 8.94
C GLN A 66 -11.72 -0.88 9.68
N ASP A 67 -11.26 -1.84 10.50
CA ASP A 67 -12.15 -2.55 11.40
C ASP A 67 -12.57 -1.64 12.57
N ASP A 68 -13.72 -1.93 13.17
CA ASP A 68 -14.16 -1.21 14.37
C ASP A 68 -13.13 -1.40 15.50
N PHE A 69 -12.65 -0.29 16.06
CA PHE A 69 -11.72 -0.29 17.18
C PHE A 69 -12.29 -1.06 18.39
N GLY A 70 -13.62 -1.08 18.57
CA GLY A 70 -14.28 -1.81 19.65
C GLY A 70 -14.04 -3.34 19.63
N GLU A 71 -13.68 -3.91 18.46
CA GLU A 71 -13.42 -5.34 18.31
C GLU A 71 -12.27 -5.85 19.20
N ILE A 72 -11.34 -4.98 19.58
CA ILE A 72 -10.20 -5.36 20.46
C ILE A 72 -10.67 -5.88 21.81
N HIS A 73 -11.83 -5.43 22.29
CA HIS A 73 -12.37 -5.79 23.59
C HIS A 73 -13.02 -7.18 23.62
N LYS A 74 -13.22 -7.80 22.45
CA LYS A 74 -13.75 -9.17 22.35
C LYS A 74 -12.73 -10.24 22.74
N TYR A 75 -11.45 -9.88 22.78
CA TYR A 75 -10.34 -10.82 23.00
C TYR A 75 -9.65 -10.57 24.35
N PRO A 76 -9.62 -11.55 25.27
CA PRO A 76 -8.87 -11.44 26.52
C PRO A 76 -7.37 -11.16 26.31
N HIS A 77 -6.82 -11.68 25.21
CA HIS A 77 -5.45 -11.46 24.78
C HIS A 77 -5.40 -10.67 23.47
N SER A 78 -5.86 -9.43 23.51
CA SER A 78 -5.72 -8.47 22.41
C SER A 78 -4.25 -8.06 22.20
N VAL A 79 -3.79 -8.15 20.96
CA VAL A 79 -2.42 -7.86 20.55
C VAL A 79 -2.44 -6.67 19.59
N ALA A 80 -1.75 -5.58 19.93
CA ALA A 80 -1.42 -4.52 18.99
C ALA A 80 -0.09 -4.83 18.30
N LEU A 81 -0.13 -5.05 16.99
CA LEU A 81 1.05 -4.99 16.13
C LEU A 81 1.20 -3.56 15.64
N ILE A 82 2.21 -2.85 16.14
CA ILE A 82 2.48 -1.47 15.77
C ILE A 82 3.76 -1.39 14.91
N PRO A 83 3.78 -0.60 13.84
CA PRO A 83 4.99 -0.35 13.08
C PRO A 83 5.85 0.67 13.83
N ALA A 84 7.16 0.60 13.67
CA ALA A 84 8.10 1.50 14.35
C ALA A 84 7.85 2.97 13.97
N VAL A 85 7.39 3.22 12.73
CA VAL A 85 6.95 4.56 12.28
C VAL A 85 5.77 5.13 13.04
N PHE A 86 4.93 4.31 13.70
CA PHE A 86 3.87 4.80 14.58
C PHE A 86 4.47 5.59 15.74
N LEU A 87 5.57 5.08 16.32
CA LEU A 87 6.27 5.77 17.40
C LEU A 87 6.96 7.04 16.89
N GLY A 88 7.44 7.04 15.64
CA GLY A 88 7.99 8.22 14.97
C GLY A 88 6.98 9.34 14.70
N GLN A 89 5.67 9.07 14.75
CA GLN A 89 4.64 10.11 14.60
C GLN A 89 4.58 11.05 15.80
N PHE A 90 5.02 10.61 16.99
CA PHE A 90 4.90 11.39 18.22
C PHE A 90 6.10 12.34 18.41
N PRO A 91 5.89 13.55 18.96
CA PRO A 91 6.97 14.44 19.37
C PRO A 91 7.91 13.81 20.42
N ASP A 92 9.18 14.22 20.43
CA ASP A 92 10.23 13.65 21.30
C ASP A 92 9.97 13.84 22.80
N GLU A 93 9.14 14.81 23.18
CA GLU A 93 8.71 15.03 24.56
C GLU A 93 7.84 13.88 25.07
N ILE A 94 7.21 13.11 24.16
CA ILE A 94 6.41 11.95 24.49
C ILE A 94 7.31 10.72 24.51
N ARG A 95 7.61 10.24 25.72
CA ARG A 95 8.37 9.00 25.90
C ARG A 95 7.62 7.80 25.32
N VAL A 96 8.34 6.91 24.63
CA VAL A 96 7.79 5.65 24.07
C VAL A 96 7.05 4.82 25.11
N SER A 97 7.58 4.72 26.33
CA SER A 97 6.93 3.98 27.43
C SER A 97 5.53 4.51 27.75
N ARG A 98 5.29 5.81 27.56
CA ARG A 98 3.98 6.44 27.76
C ARG A 98 3.01 6.10 26.63
N ILE A 99 3.50 6.00 25.39
CA ILE A 99 2.70 5.52 24.24
C ILE A 99 2.26 4.08 24.49
N TYR A 100 3.17 3.23 24.94
CA TYR A 100 2.86 1.84 25.31
C TYR A 100 1.84 1.78 26.45
N ALA A 101 1.98 2.60 27.49
CA ALA A 101 1.03 2.66 28.59
C ALA A 101 -0.37 3.09 28.10
N ALA A 102 -0.45 4.08 27.23
CA ALA A 102 -1.72 4.49 26.62
C ALA A 102 -2.37 3.36 25.81
N LEU A 103 -1.60 2.60 25.02
CA LEU A 103 -2.13 1.43 24.30
C LEU A 103 -2.68 0.36 25.25
N LYS A 104 -2.00 0.11 26.38
CA LYS A 104 -2.48 -0.81 27.43
C LYS A 104 -3.78 -0.30 28.08
N ASP A 105 -3.83 0.98 28.43
CA ASP A 105 -5.02 1.62 29.02
C ASP A 105 -6.22 1.63 28.08
N LEU A 106 -5.98 1.63 26.75
CA LEU A 106 -7.01 1.51 25.73
C LEU A 106 -7.56 0.09 25.59
N GLY A 107 -6.93 -0.90 26.22
CA GLY A 107 -7.42 -2.28 26.26
C GLY A 107 -6.54 -3.31 25.54
N PHE A 108 -5.42 -2.92 24.93
CA PHE A 108 -4.49 -3.91 24.38
C PHE A 108 -3.78 -4.67 25.50
N LYS A 109 -3.88 -6.00 25.51
CA LYS A 109 -3.16 -6.84 26.49
C LYS A 109 -1.69 -6.98 26.13
N HIS A 110 -1.34 -6.96 24.85
CA HIS A 110 0.02 -7.12 24.35
C HIS A 110 0.32 -6.08 23.27
N VAL A 111 1.57 -5.63 23.18
CA VAL A 111 2.02 -4.68 22.15
C VAL A 111 3.35 -5.20 21.60
N PHE A 112 3.42 -5.42 20.29
CA PHE A 112 4.64 -5.82 19.60
C PHE A 112 4.93 -4.85 18.46
N GLU A 113 6.20 -4.51 18.30
CA GLU A 113 6.64 -3.77 17.14
C GLU A 113 6.90 -4.70 15.97
N VAL A 114 6.32 -4.40 14.81
CA VAL A 114 6.41 -5.22 13.60
C VAL A 114 7.86 -5.45 13.17
N GLU A 115 8.69 -4.42 13.30
CA GLU A 115 10.10 -4.44 12.90
C GLU A 115 10.96 -5.39 13.74
N SER A 116 10.42 -5.98 14.82
CA SER A 116 11.12 -7.02 15.58
C SER A 116 11.43 -8.28 14.76
N SER A 117 10.68 -8.54 13.69
CA SER A 117 10.96 -9.64 12.75
C SER A 117 11.83 -9.24 11.55
N ALA A 118 12.24 -7.96 11.43
CA ALA A 118 12.89 -7.46 10.22
C ALA A 118 14.22 -8.18 9.89
N LEU A 119 15.02 -8.54 10.91
CA LEU A 119 16.26 -9.29 10.71
C LEU A 119 16.01 -10.75 10.34
N ILE A 120 14.93 -11.35 10.85
CA ILE A 120 14.51 -12.72 10.49
C ILE A 120 14.04 -12.74 9.04
N TYR A 121 13.24 -11.76 8.65
CA TYR A 121 12.85 -11.56 7.25
C TYR A 121 14.08 -11.36 6.35
N ALA A 122 15.05 -10.53 6.75
CA ALA A 122 16.26 -10.32 5.97
C ALA A 122 17.08 -11.60 5.79
N GLU A 123 17.19 -12.43 6.83
CA GLU A 123 17.81 -13.75 6.74
C GLU A 123 17.05 -14.66 5.77
N ALA A 124 15.73 -14.80 5.91
CA ALA A 124 14.90 -15.63 5.04
C ALA A 124 15.06 -15.21 3.57
N LYS A 125 15.03 -13.90 3.33
CA LYS A 125 15.27 -13.28 2.02
C LYS A 125 16.66 -13.61 1.47
N ASN A 126 17.69 -13.51 2.29
CA ASN A 126 19.06 -13.81 1.86
C ASN A 126 19.24 -15.31 1.56
N ARG A 127 18.61 -16.21 2.32
CA ARG A 127 18.58 -17.66 2.01
C ARG A 127 17.90 -17.92 0.66
N TYR A 128 16.71 -17.36 0.45
CA TYR A 128 16.00 -17.44 -0.83
C TYR A 128 16.87 -16.93 -1.98
N ALA A 129 17.56 -15.80 -1.79
CA ALA A 129 18.44 -15.22 -2.81
C ALA A 129 19.65 -16.09 -3.15
N MET A 130 20.21 -16.83 -2.19
CA MET A 130 21.31 -17.76 -2.47
C MET A 130 20.87 -18.93 -3.35
N GLU A 131 19.61 -19.37 -3.20
CA GLU A 131 19.03 -20.50 -3.91
C GLU A 131 18.41 -20.14 -5.27
N ASN A 132 18.09 -18.85 -5.51
CA ASN A 132 17.35 -18.39 -6.68
C ASN A 132 18.09 -17.27 -7.46
N LYS A 133 19.41 -17.44 -7.67
CA LYS A 133 20.22 -16.45 -8.42
C LYS A 133 19.81 -16.31 -9.88
N ASP A 134 19.20 -17.35 -10.44
CA ASP A 134 18.64 -17.38 -11.80
C ASP A 134 17.43 -16.46 -11.98
N LYS A 135 16.83 -16.00 -10.87
CA LYS A 135 15.68 -15.07 -10.85
C LYS A 135 16.08 -13.63 -10.55
N GLU A 136 17.37 -13.31 -10.54
CA GLU A 136 17.82 -11.93 -10.36
C GLU A 136 17.32 -11.03 -11.52
N PRO A 137 16.87 -9.79 -11.26
CA PRO A 137 16.81 -9.15 -9.93
C PRO A 137 15.70 -9.69 -9.05
N LEU A 138 15.98 -9.85 -7.75
CA LEU A 138 14.97 -10.21 -6.77
C LEU A 138 14.29 -8.95 -6.20
N ILE A 139 12.96 -8.92 -6.20
CA ILE A 139 12.15 -7.77 -5.76
C ILE A 139 11.51 -8.07 -4.41
N SER A 140 11.69 -7.17 -3.45
CA SER A 140 11.06 -7.29 -2.12
C SER A 140 9.52 -7.30 -2.20
N SER A 141 8.88 -8.21 -1.45
CA SER A 141 7.42 -8.31 -1.29
C SER A 141 6.85 -7.40 -0.20
N PHE A 142 7.71 -6.64 0.51
CA PHE A 142 7.30 -5.90 1.71
C PHE A 142 6.22 -4.85 1.42
N CYS A 143 6.29 -4.14 0.29
CA CYS A 143 5.30 -3.13 -0.10
C CYS A 143 4.20 -3.73 -0.99
N PRO A 144 2.96 -3.93 -0.49
CA PRO A 144 1.91 -4.60 -1.25
C PRO A 144 1.45 -3.80 -2.46
N ALA A 145 1.53 -2.46 -2.39
CA ALA A 145 1.23 -1.61 -3.53
C ALA A 145 2.20 -1.86 -4.70
N ILE A 146 3.48 -2.15 -4.42
CA ILE A 146 4.46 -2.50 -5.46
C ILE A 146 4.21 -3.91 -6.00
N VAL A 147 3.96 -4.89 -5.13
CA VAL A 147 3.57 -6.25 -5.56
C VAL A 147 2.41 -6.16 -6.54
N ARG A 148 1.37 -5.39 -6.24
CA ARG A 148 0.21 -5.23 -7.12
C ARG A 148 0.49 -4.40 -8.35
N LEU A 149 1.34 -3.36 -8.25
CA LEU A 149 1.79 -2.62 -9.43
C LEU A 149 2.44 -3.57 -10.43
N ILE A 150 3.33 -4.46 -9.97
CA ILE A 150 3.97 -5.47 -10.81
C ILE A 150 2.93 -6.44 -11.37
N GLN A 151 2.01 -6.96 -10.54
CA GLN A 151 0.94 -7.85 -11.02
C GLN A 151 0.05 -7.23 -12.12
N VAL A 152 -0.14 -5.91 -12.11
CA VAL A 152 -1.05 -5.19 -13.03
C VAL A 152 -0.32 -4.62 -14.25
N LYS A 153 0.87 -4.03 -14.08
CA LYS A 153 1.60 -3.30 -15.12
C LYS A 153 2.84 -4.02 -15.65
N TYR A 154 3.49 -4.86 -14.85
CA TYR A 154 4.76 -5.52 -15.21
C TYR A 154 4.69 -7.03 -14.97
N PRO A 155 3.75 -7.75 -15.62
CA PRO A 155 3.53 -9.18 -15.39
C PRO A 155 4.77 -10.04 -15.66
N SER A 156 5.68 -9.59 -16.52
CA SER A 156 6.99 -10.20 -16.80
C SER A 156 7.90 -10.29 -15.56
N LEU A 157 7.75 -9.36 -14.61
CA LEU A 157 8.56 -9.25 -13.40
C LEU A 157 7.90 -9.92 -12.17
N VAL A 158 6.80 -10.64 -12.34
CA VAL A 158 6.09 -11.28 -11.22
C VAL A 158 6.95 -12.37 -10.59
N ASP A 159 7.66 -13.16 -11.39
CA ASP A 159 8.52 -14.25 -10.92
C ASP A 159 9.79 -13.74 -10.18
N ASN A 160 10.11 -12.46 -10.34
CA ASN A 160 11.18 -11.78 -9.62
C ASN A 160 10.79 -11.41 -8.18
N ILE A 161 9.49 -11.41 -7.84
CA ILE A 161 9.03 -11.07 -6.48
C ILE A 161 9.38 -12.22 -5.53
N ILE A 162 10.04 -11.88 -4.43
CA ILE A 162 10.42 -12.84 -3.39
C ILE A 162 9.14 -13.37 -2.70
N PRO A 163 8.85 -14.69 -2.75
CA PRO A 163 7.63 -15.28 -2.21
C PRO A 163 7.77 -15.53 -0.70
N LEU A 164 7.98 -14.44 0.05
CA LEU A 164 8.05 -14.44 1.50
C LEU A 164 7.01 -13.50 2.10
N LYS A 165 6.48 -13.90 3.26
CA LYS A 165 5.68 -13.09 4.16
C LYS A 165 6.38 -11.77 4.46
N ALA A 166 5.59 -10.69 4.50
CA ALA A 166 6.10 -9.41 4.98
C ALA A 166 6.39 -9.48 6.50
N PRO A 167 7.24 -8.60 7.04
CA PRO A 167 7.55 -8.58 8.48
C PRO A 167 6.33 -8.52 9.41
N LEU A 168 5.23 -7.90 8.99
CA LEU A 168 3.99 -7.88 9.78
C LEU A 168 3.40 -9.27 9.99
N ASP A 169 3.43 -10.13 8.97
CA ASP A 169 2.86 -11.47 9.02
C ASP A 169 3.76 -12.39 9.83
N ILE A 170 5.08 -12.20 9.75
CA ILE A 170 6.06 -12.91 10.59
C ILE A 170 5.90 -12.49 12.06
N SER A 171 5.74 -11.19 12.34
CA SER A 171 5.52 -10.68 13.70
C SER A 171 4.16 -11.13 14.27
N ALA A 172 3.12 -11.22 13.44
CA ALA A 172 1.85 -11.83 13.82
C ALA A 172 2.02 -13.31 14.17
N THR A 173 2.80 -14.05 13.37
CA THR A 173 3.07 -15.48 13.58
C THR A 173 3.82 -15.70 14.89
N TYR A 174 4.82 -14.86 15.19
CA TYR A 174 5.52 -14.86 16.47
C TYR A 174 4.58 -14.55 17.64
N ALA A 175 3.78 -13.48 17.55
CA ALA A 175 2.88 -13.10 18.63
C ALA A 175 1.86 -14.22 18.94
N LEU A 176 1.33 -14.86 17.90
CA LEU A 176 0.46 -16.01 18.04
C LEU A 176 1.18 -17.16 18.75
N LYS A 177 2.33 -17.58 18.22
CA LYS A 177 3.11 -18.70 18.76
C LYS A 177 3.49 -18.48 20.21
N LYS A 178 4.00 -17.30 20.54
CA LYS A 178 4.41 -16.94 21.91
C LYS A 178 3.27 -17.11 22.91
N LEU A 179 2.06 -16.71 22.55
CA LEU A 179 0.89 -16.81 23.43
C LEU A 179 0.34 -18.24 23.49
N THR A 180 0.34 -18.97 22.38
CA THR A 180 -0.08 -20.38 22.38
C THR A 180 0.89 -21.27 23.16
N ASP A 181 2.20 -21.00 23.09
CA ASP A 181 3.22 -21.68 23.88
C ASP A 181 3.05 -21.41 25.40
N GLN A 182 2.40 -20.30 25.77
CA GLN A 182 2.00 -19.96 27.15
C GLN A 182 0.65 -20.60 27.56
N GLY A 183 0.05 -21.42 26.71
CA GLY A 183 -1.22 -22.09 26.97
C GLY A 183 -2.47 -21.26 26.66
N VAL A 184 -2.33 -20.10 26.00
CA VAL A 184 -3.48 -19.28 25.60
C VAL A 184 -4.15 -19.87 24.36
N PRO A 185 -5.46 -20.17 24.36
CA PRO A 185 -6.16 -20.66 23.18
C PRO A 185 -6.23 -19.61 22.05
N ARG A 186 -6.03 -20.01 20.78
CA ARG A 186 -6.12 -19.09 19.60
C ARG A 186 -7.39 -18.24 19.56
N LYS A 187 -8.53 -18.79 20.00
CA LYS A 187 -9.83 -18.10 20.03
C LYS A 187 -9.88 -16.92 21.02
N GLU A 188 -8.98 -16.87 22.00
CA GLU A 188 -8.87 -15.81 22.99
C GLU A 188 -7.84 -14.75 22.60
N ILE A 189 -7.08 -15.00 21.52
CA ILE A 189 -6.06 -14.11 20.98
C ILE A 189 -6.67 -13.34 19.82
N GLY A 190 -6.67 -12.02 19.91
CA GLY A 190 -7.05 -11.13 18.82
C GLY A 190 -5.85 -10.33 18.35
N ILE A 191 -5.42 -10.51 17.11
CA ILE A 191 -4.26 -9.81 16.55
C ILE A 191 -4.72 -8.64 15.69
N PHE A 192 -4.35 -7.43 16.10
CA PHE A 192 -4.74 -6.18 15.42
C PHE A 192 -3.52 -5.46 14.90
N TYR A 193 -3.46 -5.22 13.59
CA TYR A 193 -2.37 -4.48 12.97
C TYR A 193 -2.73 -3.01 12.79
N VAL A 194 -1.90 -2.14 13.35
CA VAL A 194 -1.98 -0.69 13.16
C VAL A 194 -1.21 -0.33 11.90
N THR A 195 -1.85 0.22 10.88
CA THR A 195 -1.19 0.38 9.58
C THR A 195 -1.17 1.82 9.08
N PRO A 196 -0.01 2.28 8.54
CA PRO A 196 0.09 3.57 7.89
C PRO A 196 -0.38 3.51 6.42
N CYS A 197 -0.83 2.35 5.93
CA CYS A 197 -0.95 2.06 4.50
C CYS A 197 -2.27 1.37 4.14
N ALA A 198 -2.99 1.96 3.18
CA ALA A 198 -4.20 1.37 2.59
C ALA A 198 -3.93 -0.01 1.96
N ALA A 199 -2.86 -0.15 1.17
CA ALA A 199 -2.50 -1.42 0.53
C ALA A 199 -2.26 -2.57 1.53
N LYS A 200 -1.81 -2.26 2.74
CA LYS A 200 -1.63 -3.25 3.81
C LYS A 200 -2.95 -3.75 4.38
N ILE A 201 -3.97 -2.90 4.47
CA ILE A 201 -5.34 -3.32 4.84
C ILE A 201 -5.85 -4.35 3.84
N ALA A 202 -5.77 -4.02 2.55
CA ALA A 202 -6.15 -4.95 1.50
C ALA A 202 -5.29 -6.22 1.50
N ALA A 203 -4.01 -6.15 1.87
CA ALA A 203 -3.14 -7.34 1.95
C ALA A 203 -3.51 -8.26 3.13
N VAL A 204 -4.03 -7.72 4.23
CA VAL A 204 -4.54 -8.54 5.34
C VAL A 204 -5.86 -9.19 4.97
N LYS A 205 -6.77 -8.45 4.32
CA LYS A 205 -8.12 -8.93 3.94
C LYS A 205 -8.11 -9.83 2.70
N SER A 206 -7.15 -9.66 1.81
CA SER A 206 -6.95 -10.43 0.58
C SER A 206 -5.45 -10.62 0.33
N PRO A 207 -4.79 -11.52 1.10
CA PRO A 207 -3.35 -11.74 0.98
C PRO A 207 -2.98 -12.32 -0.38
N VAL A 208 -1.74 -12.04 -0.81
CA VAL A 208 -1.17 -12.55 -2.06
C VAL A 208 -0.22 -13.70 -1.69
N GLY A 209 -0.40 -14.85 -2.32
CA GLY A 209 0.38 -16.07 -2.02
C GLY A 209 -0.14 -16.87 -0.83
N GLU A 210 -1.28 -16.48 -0.23
CA GLU A 210 -1.88 -17.18 0.91
C GLU A 210 -3.40 -17.19 0.82
N VAL A 211 -4.02 -18.14 1.52
CA VAL A 211 -5.49 -18.26 1.59
C VAL A 211 -6.09 -17.21 2.54
N LYS A 212 -5.46 -16.98 3.69
CA LYS A 212 -6.01 -16.10 4.73
C LYS A 212 -4.90 -15.58 5.66
N SER A 213 -4.98 -14.32 6.05
CA SER A 213 -4.12 -13.77 7.10
C SER A 213 -4.56 -14.24 8.50
N ILE A 214 -3.59 -14.39 9.41
CA ILE A 214 -3.85 -14.69 10.83
C ILE A 214 -4.22 -13.44 11.65
N ILE A 215 -4.12 -12.26 11.05
CA ILE A 215 -4.48 -10.97 11.66
C ILE A 215 -6.01 -10.83 11.65
N ASP A 216 -6.58 -10.57 12.82
CA ASP A 216 -8.02 -10.52 13.05
C ASP A 216 -8.62 -9.15 12.70
N GLY A 217 -7.84 -8.07 12.83
CA GLY A 217 -8.30 -6.74 12.49
C GLY A 217 -7.18 -5.76 12.10
N VAL A 218 -7.56 -4.70 11.40
CA VAL A 218 -6.68 -3.60 11.02
C VAL A 218 -7.22 -2.27 11.51
N ILE A 219 -6.31 -1.43 11.99
CA ILE A 219 -6.63 -0.11 12.56
C ILE A 219 -5.80 0.93 11.79
N ASN A 220 -6.45 1.99 11.32
CA ASN A 220 -5.75 3.08 10.65
C ASN A 220 -4.86 3.81 11.66
N MET A 221 -3.61 4.05 11.26
CA MET A 221 -2.61 4.66 12.13
C MET A 221 -2.99 6.08 12.57
N ASP A 222 -3.62 6.87 11.69
CA ASP A 222 -4.09 8.22 12.00
C ASP A 222 -5.18 8.27 13.06
N SER A 223 -6.11 7.32 12.97
CA SER A 223 -7.22 7.14 13.91
C SER A 223 -6.67 6.75 15.28
N LEU A 224 -5.79 5.75 15.33
CA LEU A 224 -5.18 5.33 16.59
C LEU A 224 -4.25 6.39 17.19
N TYR A 225 -3.49 7.11 16.36
CA TYR A 225 -2.64 8.21 16.80
C TYR A 225 -3.46 9.26 17.56
N ASN A 226 -4.61 9.67 17.02
CA ASN A 226 -5.49 10.64 17.66
C ASN A 226 -6.04 10.12 19.01
N ILE A 227 -6.45 8.85 19.06
CA ILE A 227 -6.95 8.22 20.29
C ILE A 227 -5.85 8.16 21.36
N VAL A 228 -4.65 7.69 20.99
CA VAL A 228 -3.50 7.57 21.89
C VAL A 228 -3.03 8.95 22.36
N PHE A 229 -2.95 9.94 21.46
CA PHE A 229 -2.54 11.29 21.80
C PHE A 229 -3.53 11.96 22.77
N LYS A 230 -4.84 11.75 22.56
CA LYS A 230 -5.88 12.18 23.50
C LYS A 230 -5.70 11.51 24.87
N LYS A 231 -5.51 10.19 24.91
CA LYS A 231 -5.29 9.43 26.16
C LYS A 231 -4.05 9.92 26.92
N ILE A 232 -2.97 10.19 26.20
CA ILE A 232 -1.74 10.77 26.75
C ILE A 232 -2.02 12.13 27.39
N LYS A 233 -2.82 12.99 26.76
CA LYS A 233 -3.21 14.28 27.35
C LYS A 233 -4.05 14.10 28.62
N GLU A 234 -5.03 13.20 28.60
CA GLU A 234 -5.89 12.89 29.75
C GLU A 234 -5.10 12.36 30.96
N GLN A 235 -4.06 11.57 30.72
CA GLN A 235 -3.17 11.07 31.77
C GLN A 235 -2.45 12.21 32.54
N GLY A 236 -2.25 13.38 31.92
CA GLY A 236 -1.56 14.51 32.55
C GLY A 236 -0.03 14.33 32.65
N LYS A 237 0.71 15.38 33.01
CA LYS A 237 2.19 15.37 33.02
C LYS A 237 2.78 14.43 34.09
N ASP A 238 2.07 14.29 35.20
CA ASP A 238 2.52 13.55 36.40
C ASP A 238 2.15 12.05 36.37
N TYR A 239 1.66 11.55 35.22
CA TYR A 239 1.28 10.15 35.07
C TYR A 239 2.49 9.23 35.25
N VAL A 240 2.40 8.37 36.26
CA VAL A 240 3.38 7.31 36.51
C VAL A 240 2.90 6.05 35.80
N PHE A 241 3.55 5.72 34.70
CA PHE A 241 3.32 4.44 34.01
C PHE A 241 4.12 3.32 34.68
N PRO A 242 3.57 2.08 34.73
CA PRO A 242 4.32 0.94 35.22
C PRO A 242 5.55 0.67 34.34
N PRO A 243 6.59 0.01 34.88
CA PRO A 243 7.71 -0.45 34.06
C PRO A 243 7.19 -1.44 33.01
N LEU A 244 7.15 -0.99 31.76
CA LEU A 244 6.74 -1.81 30.63
C LEU A 244 7.98 -2.38 29.95
N GLN A 245 7.98 -3.69 29.70
CA GLN A 245 8.93 -4.29 28.77
C GLN A 245 8.60 -3.80 27.36
N THR A 246 9.41 -2.91 26.83
CA THR A 246 9.37 -2.56 25.41
C THR A 246 10.25 -3.54 24.63
N PRO A 247 9.80 -4.02 23.46
CA PRO A 247 10.63 -4.76 22.53
C PRO A 247 11.92 -3.98 22.24
N ARG A 248 13.05 -4.67 22.36
CA ARG A 248 14.37 -4.08 22.11
C ARG A 248 14.72 -4.30 20.65
N LEU A 249 14.41 -3.32 19.80
CA LEU A 249 14.78 -3.36 18.39
C LEU A 249 16.24 -2.93 18.20
N SER A 250 16.93 -3.55 17.24
CA SER A 250 18.20 -3.03 16.74
C SER A 250 17.99 -1.77 15.89
N ALA A 251 19.06 -1.02 15.64
CA ALA A 251 19.01 0.12 14.74
C ALA A 251 18.53 -0.28 13.33
N ASP A 252 19.03 -1.39 12.80
CA ASP A 252 18.63 -1.87 11.48
C ASP A 252 17.17 -2.30 11.41
N ALA A 253 16.66 -2.94 12.47
CA ALA A 253 15.25 -3.27 12.57
C ALA A 253 14.38 -2.00 12.51
N ILE A 254 14.70 -0.98 13.31
CA ILE A 254 13.98 0.31 13.30
C ILE A 254 14.00 0.95 11.92
N LEU A 255 15.14 0.91 11.22
CA LEU A 255 15.32 1.55 9.92
C LEU A 255 14.77 0.74 8.74
N SER A 256 14.42 -0.53 8.93
CA SER A 256 13.89 -1.42 7.86
C SER A 256 12.60 -0.92 7.19
N THR A 257 11.86 -0.08 7.89
CA THR A 257 10.59 0.53 7.46
C THR A 257 10.78 1.82 6.64
N LEU A 258 11.97 2.42 6.72
CA LEU A 258 12.37 3.60 5.96
C LEU A 258 13.09 3.20 4.65
N THR A 259 13.27 4.17 3.77
CA THR A 259 14.00 4.00 2.51
C THR A 259 15.44 3.56 2.78
N ASN A 260 15.93 2.62 1.97
CA ASN A 260 17.22 1.93 2.13
C ASN A 260 17.25 1.02 3.38
N GLY A 261 16.10 0.67 3.94
CA GLY A 261 15.97 -0.15 5.13
C GLY A 261 16.37 -1.61 4.89
N GLU A 262 15.73 -2.26 3.93
CA GLU A 262 15.98 -3.67 3.58
C GLU A 262 17.31 -3.86 2.85
N ARG A 263 17.70 -2.88 2.03
CA ARG A 263 18.95 -2.86 1.28
C ARG A 263 20.16 -2.82 2.21
N ARG A 264 20.11 -2.03 3.30
CA ARG A 264 21.18 -1.97 4.32
C ARG A 264 21.52 -3.33 4.93
N ILE A 265 20.53 -4.22 5.04
CA ILE A 265 20.67 -5.57 5.61
C ILE A 265 20.60 -6.68 4.55
N CYS A 266 20.82 -6.33 3.28
CA CYS A 266 20.86 -7.29 2.17
C CYS A 266 22.30 -7.68 1.85
N MET A 267 22.52 -8.95 1.46
CA MET A 267 23.83 -9.43 1.01
C MET A 267 24.14 -9.13 -0.47
N ALA A 268 23.16 -8.64 -1.22
CA ALA A 268 23.30 -8.31 -2.64
C ALA A 268 24.30 -7.17 -2.88
N LYS A 269 25.28 -7.41 -3.77
CA LYS A 269 26.33 -6.42 -4.11
C LYS A 269 25.78 -5.27 -4.94
N ARG A 270 24.98 -5.60 -5.96
CA ARG A 270 24.32 -4.61 -6.80
C ARG A 270 22.83 -4.57 -6.49
N SER A 271 22.48 -3.65 -5.59
CA SER A 271 21.12 -3.47 -5.10
C SER A 271 20.73 -2.00 -5.07
N TYR A 272 19.43 -1.72 -5.24
CA TYR A 272 18.88 -0.37 -5.24
C TYR A 272 17.70 -0.27 -4.28
N SER A 273 17.55 0.91 -3.67
CA SER A 273 16.40 1.28 -2.85
C SER A 273 15.72 2.47 -3.50
N ILE A 274 14.47 2.29 -3.92
CA ILE A 274 13.71 3.26 -4.70
C ILE A 274 12.36 3.46 -4.03
N ASP A 275 12.05 4.69 -3.71
CA ASP A 275 10.80 5.10 -3.11
C ASP A 275 10.06 6.13 -3.98
N GLY A 276 8.76 6.25 -3.76
CA GLY A 276 7.87 7.04 -4.61
C GLY A 276 7.44 6.27 -5.86
N ILE A 277 6.12 6.12 -6.03
CA ILE A 277 5.53 5.24 -7.04
C ILE A 277 5.97 5.57 -8.48
N HIS A 278 6.14 6.85 -8.81
CA HIS A 278 6.58 7.27 -10.15
C HIS A 278 8.05 6.95 -10.41
N ASN A 279 8.92 7.06 -9.40
CA ASN A 279 10.33 6.64 -9.51
C ASN A 279 10.42 5.11 -9.67
N VAL A 280 9.56 4.37 -8.97
CA VAL A 280 9.47 2.92 -9.12
C VAL A 280 9.01 2.53 -10.52
N ILE A 281 7.99 3.19 -11.06
CA ILE A 281 7.49 2.98 -12.43
C ILE A 281 8.60 3.24 -13.45
N ASP A 282 9.27 4.40 -13.40
CA ASP A 282 10.38 4.72 -14.30
C ASP A 282 11.50 3.68 -14.24
N PHE A 283 11.84 3.19 -13.05
CA PHE A 283 12.88 2.18 -12.89
C PHE A 283 12.44 0.81 -13.41
N LEU A 284 11.21 0.40 -13.16
CA LEU A 284 10.67 -0.88 -13.66
C LEU A 284 10.57 -0.89 -15.19
N GLU A 285 10.19 0.23 -15.81
CA GLU A 285 10.16 0.39 -17.27
C GLU A 285 11.57 0.21 -17.88
N LYS A 286 12.58 0.88 -17.31
CA LYS A 286 13.98 0.71 -17.74
C LYS A 286 14.49 -0.71 -17.51
N LEU A 287 14.03 -1.38 -16.45
CA LEU A 287 14.39 -2.76 -16.18
C LEU A 287 13.76 -3.73 -17.19
N GLU A 288 12.47 -3.54 -17.53
CA GLU A 288 11.76 -4.37 -18.52
C GLU A 288 12.27 -4.16 -19.96
N ASN A 289 12.78 -2.96 -20.26
CA ASN A 289 13.40 -2.62 -21.55
C ASN A 289 14.88 -3.04 -21.66
N ASP A 290 15.40 -3.81 -20.70
CA ASP A 290 16.80 -4.24 -20.63
C ASP A 290 17.82 -3.07 -20.61
N GLU A 291 17.42 -1.86 -20.21
CA GLU A 291 18.33 -0.71 -20.08
C GLU A 291 19.21 -0.80 -18.81
N ILE A 292 18.79 -1.62 -17.84
CA ILE A 292 19.47 -1.81 -16.55
C ILE A 292 19.73 -3.30 -16.31
N GLU A 293 20.95 -3.76 -16.59
CA GLU A 293 21.34 -5.16 -16.42
C GLU A 293 22.13 -5.41 -15.13
N GLY A 294 22.11 -6.64 -14.59
CA GLY A 294 22.98 -7.09 -13.49
C GLY A 294 22.54 -6.65 -12.09
N VAL A 295 21.26 -6.32 -11.93
CA VAL A 295 20.67 -5.97 -10.62
C VAL A 295 20.39 -7.26 -9.87
N GLN A 296 20.76 -7.34 -8.60
CA GLN A 296 20.54 -8.55 -7.78
C GLN A 296 19.35 -8.41 -6.84
N PHE A 297 19.15 -7.21 -6.27
CA PHE A 297 18.05 -6.96 -5.32
C PHE A 297 17.47 -5.56 -5.45
N LEU A 298 16.14 -5.47 -5.39
CA LEU A 298 15.37 -4.24 -5.45
C LEU A 298 14.48 -4.09 -4.21
N GLU A 299 14.78 -3.06 -3.41
CA GLU A 299 13.87 -2.54 -2.39
C GLU A 299 13.02 -1.44 -3.04
N LEU A 300 11.76 -1.75 -3.35
CA LEU A 300 10.83 -0.83 -4.00
C LEU A 300 9.70 -0.43 -3.04
N ARG A 301 9.38 0.86 -2.99
CA ARG A 301 8.41 1.45 -2.04
C ARG A 301 7.53 2.47 -2.76
N ALA A 302 6.20 2.37 -2.58
CA ALA A 302 5.26 3.26 -3.27
C ALA A 302 5.29 4.71 -2.76
N CYS A 303 5.67 4.94 -1.50
CA CYS A 303 5.60 6.24 -0.83
C CYS A 303 6.99 6.83 -0.66
N ASP A 304 7.14 8.15 -0.78
CA ASP A 304 8.39 8.88 -0.47
C ASP A 304 8.72 8.75 1.03
N GLN A 305 9.98 8.48 1.36
CA GLN A 305 10.44 8.09 2.71
C GLN A 305 9.80 6.78 3.20
N SER A 306 9.37 5.91 2.28
CA SER A 306 8.77 4.60 2.57
C SER A 306 7.59 4.72 3.54
N CYS A 307 7.52 3.88 4.59
CA CYS A 307 6.37 3.87 5.49
C CYS A 307 6.20 5.16 6.32
N ALA A 308 7.21 6.02 6.41
CA ALA A 308 7.09 7.32 7.07
C ALA A 308 6.22 8.31 6.28
N GLY A 309 6.24 8.24 4.94
CA GLY A 309 5.40 9.06 4.07
C GLY A 309 4.17 8.35 3.53
N ALA A 310 3.74 7.25 4.18
CA ALA A 310 2.55 6.53 3.78
C ALA A 310 1.27 7.32 4.09
N THR A 311 0.18 6.95 3.41
CA THR A 311 -1.07 7.72 3.32
C THR A 311 -1.73 8.02 4.68
N LEU A 312 -1.59 7.12 5.66
CA LEU A 312 -2.17 7.27 7.00
C LEU A 312 -1.14 7.76 8.04
N SER A 313 0.00 8.31 7.60
CA SER A 313 0.91 9.06 8.47
C SER A 313 0.29 10.37 8.92
N CYS A 314 0.50 10.73 10.19
CA CYS A 314 -0.07 11.93 10.80
C CYS A 314 0.88 13.12 10.71
N GLU A 315 2.17 12.84 10.82
CA GLU A 315 3.24 13.84 10.86
C GLU A 315 3.87 14.01 9.49
N ASN A 316 4.59 15.13 9.30
CA ASN A 316 5.44 15.28 8.13
C ASN A 316 6.45 14.11 8.02
N ARG A 317 6.54 13.51 6.83
CA ARG A 317 7.38 12.34 6.56
C ARG A 317 8.87 12.54 6.87
N PHE A 318 9.40 13.75 6.70
CA PHE A 318 10.80 14.04 7.01
C PHE A 318 11.04 14.17 8.53
N LEU A 319 10.09 14.77 9.26
CA LEU A 319 10.14 14.82 10.72
C LEU A 319 10.03 13.42 11.33
N CYS A 320 9.09 12.60 10.84
CA CYS A 320 8.98 11.20 11.25
C CYS A 320 10.28 10.44 10.96
N SER A 321 10.87 10.62 9.77
CA SER A 321 12.11 9.96 9.39
C SER A 321 13.29 10.38 10.29
N GLU A 322 13.42 11.67 10.59
CA GLU A 322 14.46 12.18 11.50
C GLU A 322 14.34 11.55 12.90
N ARG A 323 13.13 11.54 13.47
CA ARG A 323 12.87 10.91 14.79
C ARG A 323 13.20 9.41 14.77
N MET A 324 12.88 8.73 13.68
CA MET A 324 13.22 7.32 13.48
C MET A 324 14.73 7.07 13.42
N TYR A 325 15.49 7.93 12.73
CA TYR A 325 16.96 7.91 12.77
C TYR A 325 17.49 8.19 14.18
N GLY A 326 16.90 9.16 14.90
CA GLY A 326 17.23 9.43 16.31
C GLY A 326 17.03 8.22 17.21
N ARG A 327 15.92 7.50 17.03
CA ARG A 327 15.60 6.28 17.76
C ARG A 327 16.59 5.15 17.44
N ALA A 328 16.95 4.98 16.16
CA ALA A 328 17.93 3.99 15.72
C ALA A 328 19.33 4.30 16.29
N ARG A 329 19.76 5.57 16.31
CA ARG A 329 21.03 6.00 16.94
C ARG A 329 21.08 5.60 18.43
N LYS A 330 20.03 5.94 19.18
CA LYS A 330 19.92 5.58 20.61
C LYS A 330 19.94 4.06 20.80
N ALA A 331 19.26 3.29 19.95
CA ALA A 331 19.30 1.82 20.03
C ALA A 331 20.72 1.27 19.80
N ALA A 332 21.43 1.78 18.80
CA ALA A 332 22.81 1.39 18.51
C ALA A 332 23.79 1.77 19.64
N GLU A 333 23.63 2.94 20.25
CA GLU A 333 24.45 3.38 21.39
C GLU A 333 24.30 2.45 22.59
N ARG A 334 23.05 2.12 22.95
CA ARG A 334 22.76 1.21 24.06
C ARG A 334 23.31 -0.20 23.83
N GLU A 335 23.27 -0.67 22.60
CA GLU A 335 23.87 -1.96 22.22
C GLU A 335 25.41 -1.92 22.32
N ARG A 336 26.05 -0.86 21.80
CA ARG A 336 27.51 -0.69 21.91
C ARG A 336 27.99 -0.56 23.35
N ASN A 337 27.19 0.08 24.20
CA ASN A 337 27.48 0.25 25.63
C ASN A 337 27.21 -1.03 26.45
N GLY A 338 26.68 -2.09 25.85
CA GLY A 338 26.32 -3.33 26.55
C GLY A 338 25.08 -3.23 27.45
N GLU A 339 24.33 -2.12 27.39
CA GLU A 339 23.07 -1.95 28.12
C GLU A 339 21.97 -2.89 27.61
N VAL A 340 22.10 -3.32 26.35
CA VAL A 340 21.13 -4.13 25.65
C VAL A 340 21.86 -5.28 24.94
N PRO A 341 21.47 -6.55 25.18
CA PRO A 341 22.04 -7.70 24.46
C PRO A 341 21.85 -7.58 22.95
N ARG A 342 22.74 -8.19 22.16
CA ARG A 342 22.57 -8.32 20.71
C ARG A 342 21.44 -9.30 20.36
N GLU A 343 21.41 -10.44 21.04
CA GLU A 343 20.36 -11.44 20.90
C GLU A 343 19.00 -10.91 21.38
N ARG A 344 17.97 -11.23 20.61
CA ARG A 344 16.58 -10.80 20.83
C ARG A 344 15.72 -11.99 21.22
N GLU A 345 14.63 -11.71 21.92
CA GLU A 345 13.68 -12.74 22.34
C GLU A 345 13.15 -13.57 21.15
N MET A 346 12.89 -12.90 20.02
CA MET A 346 12.39 -13.55 18.80
C MET A 346 13.43 -14.48 18.15
N ASP A 347 14.73 -14.28 18.41
CA ASP A 347 15.80 -15.08 17.82
C ASP A 347 15.72 -16.54 18.27
N ALA A 348 15.17 -16.80 19.46
CA ALA A 348 14.91 -18.16 19.95
C ALA A 348 13.90 -18.94 19.09
N GLN A 349 13.08 -18.24 18.29
CA GLN A 349 12.12 -18.84 17.36
C GLN A 349 12.48 -18.56 15.89
N LYS A 350 13.71 -18.10 15.61
CA LYS A 350 14.15 -17.69 14.27
C LYS A 350 13.88 -18.76 13.21
N GLU A 351 14.36 -19.98 13.41
CA GLU A 351 14.24 -21.03 12.39
C GLU A 351 12.78 -21.39 12.10
N TYR A 352 11.95 -21.53 13.14
CA TYR A 352 10.50 -21.74 12.98
C TYR A 352 9.84 -20.61 12.18
N LEU A 353 10.21 -19.35 12.45
CA LEU A 353 9.63 -18.20 11.76
C LEU A 353 10.09 -18.11 10.31
N ILE A 354 11.33 -18.49 10.00
CA ILE A 354 11.83 -18.58 8.62
C ILE A 354 11.08 -19.68 7.86
N GLU A 355 10.91 -20.86 8.46
CA GLU A 355 10.16 -21.97 7.87
C GLU A 355 8.69 -21.58 7.58
N CYS A 356 8.06 -20.82 8.48
CA CYS A 356 6.70 -20.33 8.31
C CYS A 356 6.59 -19.10 7.39
N SER A 357 7.71 -18.57 6.87
CA SER A 357 7.71 -17.32 6.09
C SER A 357 7.44 -17.50 4.60
N GLY A 358 7.51 -18.72 4.07
CA GLY A 358 7.21 -19.00 2.66
C GLY A 358 5.73 -18.78 2.31
N VAL A 359 5.48 -18.23 1.13
CA VAL A 359 4.14 -18.11 0.54
C VAL A 359 4.12 -18.69 -0.87
N GLU A 360 2.94 -18.92 -1.43
CA GLU A 360 2.82 -19.32 -2.84
C GLU A 360 3.33 -18.21 -3.77
N ALA A 361 3.78 -18.61 -4.96
CA ALA A 361 4.27 -17.68 -5.98
C ALA A 361 3.18 -16.67 -6.34
N VAL A 362 3.58 -15.39 -6.40
CA VAL A 362 2.70 -14.30 -6.84
C VAL A 362 2.25 -14.59 -8.28
N GLN A 363 0.98 -14.36 -8.57
CA GLN A 363 0.42 -14.56 -9.92
C GLN A 363 0.13 -13.21 -10.57
N PRO A 364 0.34 -13.06 -11.90
CA PRO A 364 -0.09 -11.86 -12.61
C PRO A 364 -1.61 -11.68 -12.51
N ARG A 365 -2.09 -10.44 -12.51
CA ARG A 365 -3.53 -10.15 -12.60
C ARG A 365 -3.87 -9.87 -14.06
N SER A 366 -4.90 -10.50 -14.59
CA SER A 366 -5.35 -10.38 -15.98
C SER A 366 -6.05 -9.05 -16.32
N VAL A 367 -5.70 -7.97 -15.63
CA VAL A 367 -6.40 -6.67 -15.69
C VAL A 367 -6.16 -5.98 -17.03
N MET A 368 -4.98 -6.19 -17.60
CA MET A 368 -4.60 -5.72 -18.93
C MET A 368 -4.94 -6.76 -20.02
N THR A 369 -5.49 -7.92 -19.65
CA THR A 369 -5.90 -8.94 -20.61
C THR A 369 -7.19 -8.49 -21.30
N LEU A 370 -7.04 -7.97 -22.52
CA LEU A 370 -8.16 -7.46 -23.32
C LEU A 370 -9.16 -8.56 -23.70
N ASP A 371 -8.70 -9.79 -23.86
CA ASP A 371 -9.51 -10.98 -24.12
C ASP A 371 -8.74 -12.23 -23.69
N PRO A 372 -9.40 -13.27 -23.13
CA PRO A 372 -8.74 -14.55 -22.86
C PRO A 372 -8.28 -15.26 -24.15
N ASP A 373 -8.89 -14.96 -25.30
CA ASP A 373 -8.45 -15.43 -26.60
C ASP A 373 -7.37 -14.50 -27.18
N ILE A 374 -6.18 -15.04 -27.45
CA ILE A 374 -5.03 -14.27 -27.93
C ILE A 374 -5.33 -13.56 -29.25
N SER A 375 -6.03 -14.22 -30.18
CA SER A 375 -6.37 -13.61 -31.47
C SER A 375 -7.31 -12.43 -31.29
N LYS A 376 -8.34 -12.56 -30.45
CA LYS A 376 -9.23 -11.44 -30.11
C LYS A 376 -8.52 -10.33 -29.34
N ALA A 377 -7.59 -10.68 -28.45
CA ALA A 377 -6.78 -9.70 -27.74
C ALA A 377 -5.93 -8.87 -28.72
N LEU A 378 -5.27 -9.52 -29.69
CA LEU A 378 -4.51 -8.83 -30.74
C LEU A 378 -5.39 -7.92 -31.61
N GLU A 379 -6.58 -8.36 -31.99
CA GLU A 379 -7.55 -7.51 -32.70
C GLU A 379 -7.95 -6.28 -31.88
N LYS A 380 -8.20 -6.47 -30.57
CA LYS A 380 -8.52 -5.37 -29.65
C LYS A 380 -7.33 -4.41 -29.51
N MET A 381 -6.10 -4.90 -29.39
CA MET A 381 -4.89 -4.07 -29.34
C MET A 381 -4.76 -3.23 -30.62
N GLU A 382 -4.97 -3.82 -31.79
CA GLU A 382 -4.90 -3.09 -33.06
C GLU A 382 -5.99 -2.02 -33.15
N LYS A 383 -7.22 -2.32 -32.70
CA LYS A 383 -8.32 -1.34 -32.62
C LYS A 383 -7.99 -0.19 -31.68
N ILE A 384 -7.46 -0.47 -30.49
CA ILE A 384 -7.05 0.56 -29.52
C ILE A 384 -6.01 1.49 -30.15
N ARG A 385 -4.98 0.94 -30.82
CA ARG A 385 -3.95 1.73 -31.49
C ARG A 385 -4.54 2.65 -32.57
N LYS A 386 -5.38 2.10 -33.46
CA LYS A 386 -6.03 2.88 -34.53
C LYS A 386 -6.91 4.00 -33.97
N LEU A 387 -7.64 3.74 -32.89
CA LEU A 387 -8.47 4.76 -32.24
C LEU A 387 -7.62 5.84 -31.56
N LYS A 388 -6.53 5.44 -30.90
CA LYS A 388 -5.57 6.37 -30.28
C LYS A 388 -4.94 7.32 -31.31
N ASP A 389 -4.62 6.82 -32.50
CA ASP A 389 -4.12 7.65 -33.61
C ASP A 389 -5.14 8.70 -34.09
N CYS A 390 -6.44 8.47 -33.83
CA CYS A 390 -7.51 9.42 -34.11
C CYS A 390 -7.78 10.41 -32.96
N LEU A 391 -7.13 10.22 -31.80
CA LEU A 391 -7.26 11.09 -30.65
C LEU A 391 -6.11 12.12 -30.61
N PRO A 392 -6.26 13.23 -29.86
CA PRO A 392 -5.22 14.27 -29.81
C PRO A 392 -3.91 13.85 -29.14
N GLN A 393 -3.91 12.79 -28.33
CA GLN A 393 -2.74 12.30 -27.56
C GLN A 393 -2.12 13.36 -26.62
N ILE A 394 -2.95 14.25 -26.10
CA ILE A 394 -2.55 15.29 -25.12
C ILE A 394 -2.92 14.92 -23.67
N ASP A 395 -3.60 13.79 -23.46
CA ASP A 395 -4.01 13.27 -22.15
C ASP A 395 -4.69 14.29 -21.22
N CYS A 396 -5.58 15.13 -21.81
CA CYS A 396 -6.22 16.24 -21.09
C CYS A 396 -7.20 15.82 -19.99
N GLY A 397 -7.72 14.58 -20.03
CA GLY A 397 -8.69 14.08 -19.06
C GLY A 397 -10.16 14.53 -19.27
N LEU A 398 -10.46 15.35 -20.30
CA LEU A 398 -11.79 15.95 -20.49
C LEU A 398 -12.91 14.94 -20.77
N CYS A 399 -12.58 13.75 -21.27
CA CYS A 399 -13.51 12.65 -21.50
C CYS A 399 -13.79 11.81 -20.22
N GLY A 400 -13.26 12.22 -19.07
CA GLY A 400 -13.34 11.46 -17.82
C GLY A 400 -12.47 10.21 -17.78
N SER A 401 -11.56 10.06 -18.74
CA SER A 401 -10.54 9.00 -18.77
C SER A 401 -9.16 9.66 -18.66
N PRO A 402 -8.19 9.06 -17.92
CA PRO A 402 -6.93 9.73 -17.57
C PRO A 402 -6.06 10.02 -18.78
N THR A 403 -6.02 9.11 -19.76
CA THR A 403 -5.21 9.21 -20.98
C THR A 403 -6.06 8.91 -22.22
N CYS A 404 -5.59 9.34 -23.39
CA CYS A 404 -6.18 8.97 -24.69
C CYS A 404 -6.14 7.44 -24.90
N ASP A 405 -5.10 6.78 -24.39
CA ASP A 405 -4.96 5.33 -24.40
C ASP A 405 -6.04 4.64 -23.55
N SER A 406 -6.28 5.16 -22.34
CA SER A 406 -7.35 4.69 -21.46
C SER A 406 -8.74 4.90 -22.09
N LEU A 407 -9.01 6.03 -22.75
CA LEU A 407 -10.28 6.22 -23.47
C LEU A 407 -10.47 5.21 -24.60
N ALA A 408 -9.45 5.00 -25.43
CA ALA A 408 -9.50 4.04 -26.52
C ALA A 408 -9.70 2.61 -25.99
N THR A 409 -9.03 2.25 -24.90
CA THR A 409 -9.20 0.98 -24.20
C THR A 409 -10.62 0.82 -23.65
N ASP A 410 -11.13 1.84 -22.96
CA ASP A 410 -12.50 1.83 -22.42
C ASP A 410 -13.52 1.61 -23.53
N HIS A 411 -13.37 2.27 -24.68
CA HIS A 411 -14.26 2.10 -25.82
C HIS A 411 -14.23 0.66 -26.37
N VAL A 412 -13.04 0.12 -26.61
CA VAL A 412 -12.88 -1.25 -27.15
C VAL A 412 -13.39 -2.31 -26.17
N CYS A 413 -13.30 -2.03 -24.87
CA CYS A 413 -13.80 -2.92 -23.80
C CYS A 413 -15.28 -2.69 -23.45
N GLY A 414 -15.98 -1.75 -24.10
CA GLY A 414 -17.38 -1.43 -23.81
C GLY A 414 -17.60 -0.72 -22.47
N LYS A 415 -16.55 -0.14 -21.87
CA LYS A 415 -16.57 0.65 -20.62
C LYS A 415 -16.71 2.17 -20.87
N GLY A 416 -16.74 2.61 -22.12
CA GLY A 416 -16.87 4.02 -22.50
C GLY A 416 -17.12 4.21 -24.00
N SER A 417 -17.19 5.45 -24.47
CA SER A 417 -17.34 5.76 -25.90
C SER A 417 -16.20 6.64 -26.41
N ILE A 418 -15.73 6.37 -27.63
CA ILE A 418 -14.75 7.26 -28.28
C ILE A 418 -15.31 8.67 -28.49
N GLU A 419 -16.64 8.76 -28.59
CA GLU A 419 -17.40 10.02 -28.70
C GLU A 419 -17.37 10.84 -27.40
N ASP A 420 -16.86 10.31 -26.29
CA ASP A 420 -16.67 11.08 -25.06
C ASP A 420 -15.49 12.08 -25.22
N CYS A 421 -14.64 11.90 -26.22
CA CYS A 421 -13.59 12.85 -26.55
C CYS A 421 -14.17 14.12 -27.20
N VAL A 422 -14.03 15.25 -26.52
CA VAL A 422 -14.47 16.57 -27.04
C VAL A 422 -13.86 16.92 -28.40
N PHE A 423 -12.62 16.51 -28.68
CA PHE A 423 -11.99 16.77 -29.98
C PHE A 423 -12.59 15.90 -31.08
N TYR A 424 -12.91 14.65 -30.77
CA TYR A 424 -13.59 13.75 -31.69
C TYR A 424 -15.03 14.20 -31.95
N GLN A 425 -15.72 14.72 -30.93
CA GLN A 425 -17.03 15.36 -31.08
C GLN A 425 -16.98 16.53 -32.08
N ARG A 426 -16.01 17.46 -31.97
CA ARG A 426 -15.86 18.57 -32.94
C ARG A 426 -15.63 18.07 -34.37
N HIS A 427 -14.92 16.95 -34.53
CA HIS A 427 -14.75 16.31 -35.82
C HIS A 427 -16.09 15.75 -36.37
N LEU A 428 -16.89 15.10 -35.53
CA LEU A 428 -18.21 14.58 -35.90
C LEU A 428 -19.22 15.69 -36.24
N GLU A 429 -19.22 16.80 -35.48
CA GLU A 429 -20.03 17.98 -35.77
C GLU A 429 -19.69 18.55 -37.16
N LYS A 430 -18.40 18.68 -37.48
CA LYS A 430 -17.94 19.14 -38.81
C LYS A 430 -18.43 18.22 -39.93
N LEU A 431 -18.57 16.93 -39.66
CA LEU A 431 -19.10 15.94 -40.62
C LEU A 431 -20.63 15.86 -40.64
N GLY A 432 -21.34 16.66 -39.82
CA GLY A 432 -22.80 16.58 -39.67
C GLY A 432 -23.29 15.29 -39.04
N LYS A 433 -22.43 14.59 -38.29
CA LYS A 433 -22.72 13.29 -37.65
C LYS A 433 -23.11 13.40 -36.18
N MET A 434 -23.01 14.59 -35.60
CA MET A 434 -23.36 14.85 -34.21
C MET A 434 -23.82 16.30 -34.06
N SER A 435 -24.89 16.54 -33.31
CA SER A 435 -25.38 17.89 -33.02
C SER A 435 -24.68 18.51 -31.80
N PRO A 436 -24.64 19.85 -31.68
CA PRO A 436 -24.11 20.51 -30.48
C PRO A 436 -24.80 20.08 -29.18
N GLU A 437 -26.12 19.81 -29.23
CA GLU A 437 -26.91 19.35 -28.09
C GLU A 437 -26.48 17.95 -27.64
N GLU A 438 -26.21 17.05 -28.58
CA GLU A 438 -25.68 15.71 -28.28
C GLU A 438 -24.29 15.78 -27.62
N CYS A 439 -23.42 16.69 -28.07
CA CYS A 439 -22.12 16.94 -27.45
C CYS A 439 -22.27 17.42 -26.00
N VAL A 440 -23.20 18.35 -25.74
CA VAL A 440 -23.48 18.86 -24.39
C VAL A 440 -23.99 17.73 -23.49
N GLU A 441 -24.90 16.89 -23.98
CA GLU A 441 -25.43 15.77 -23.21
C GLU A 441 -24.35 14.76 -22.82
N LYS A 442 -23.40 14.47 -23.72
CA LYS A 442 -22.22 13.65 -23.38
C LYS A 442 -21.36 14.29 -22.31
N MET A 443 -21.14 15.61 -22.38
CA MET A 443 -20.38 16.32 -21.35
C MET A 443 -21.08 16.28 -19.98
N LYS A 444 -22.41 16.36 -19.94
CA LYS A 444 -23.21 16.20 -18.72
C LYS A 444 -23.06 14.81 -18.11
N LYS A 445 -23.09 13.75 -18.94
CA LYS A 445 -22.85 12.36 -18.49
C LYS A 445 -21.45 12.12 -17.93
N ILE A 446 -20.48 12.97 -18.25
CA ILE A 446 -19.13 12.85 -17.71
C ILE A 446 -19.00 13.70 -16.46
N TRP A 447 -19.31 14.99 -16.55
CA TRP A 447 -18.99 15.98 -15.52
C TRP A 447 -20.16 16.37 -14.62
N GLY A 448 -21.35 15.86 -14.86
CA GLY A 448 -22.59 16.22 -14.16
C GLY A 448 -23.25 17.46 -14.75
N ASP A 449 -24.58 17.53 -14.63
CA ASP A 449 -25.40 18.59 -15.20
C ASP A 449 -25.06 19.97 -14.60
N ASP A 450 -24.96 20.04 -13.28
CA ASP A 450 -24.71 21.27 -12.51
C ASP A 450 -23.47 22.05 -12.99
N ARG A 451 -22.45 21.33 -13.50
CA ARG A 451 -21.20 21.93 -13.98
C ARG A 451 -21.24 22.42 -15.41
N ILE A 452 -22.10 21.82 -16.24
CA ILE A 452 -22.18 22.14 -17.67
C ILE A 452 -23.28 23.16 -17.93
N SER A 453 -24.39 23.08 -17.17
CA SER A 453 -25.54 23.96 -17.31
C SER A 453 -25.60 25.09 -16.28
N GLY A 454 -24.61 25.21 -15.40
CA GLY A 454 -24.51 26.34 -14.47
C GLY A 454 -24.33 27.68 -15.20
N GLU A 455 -25.19 28.65 -14.90
CA GLU A 455 -25.02 30.02 -15.37
C GLU A 455 -23.79 30.66 -14.71
N LEU A 456 -22.90 31.24 -15.51
CA LEU A 456 -21.82 32.08 -15.03
C LEU A 456 -22.43 33.42 -14.61
N ASN A 457 -22.70 33.60 -13.33
CA ASN A 457 -23.11 34.89 -12.75
C ASN A 457 -21.98 35.93 -12.79
#